data_AF-A0A838KVZ4-F1
#
_entry.id   AF-A0A838KVZ4-F1
#
_cell.length_a   1.000
_cell.length_b   1.000
_cell.length_c   1.000
_cell.angle_alpha   90.00
_cell.angle_beta   90.00
_cell.angle_gamma   90.00
#
_symmetry.space_group_name_H-M   'P 1'
#
loop_
_entity.id
_entity.type
_entity.pdbx_description
1 polymer ?
#
loop_
_entity_poly.entity_id
_entity_poly.type
_entity_poly.pdbx_seq_one_letter_code
_entity_poly.pdbx_strand_id
1 'polypeptide(L)'
;MMGLRNLYKVFRETRNAAREQATLAVTGDSPRAAEVASLLGAQRGVRGAEVILSVSEGGANISGKAVEGPGRIPLSSKDGNALLEDLAPRIVLALDEDYLVALAKGYPPLRRAVCEEIIRNNARQNAVIGALPIPGADMPVMTANQARMVLNIAAAYGEELSMDRARELLGVLAAGFGLRALSRQAVKLVPVGGWAASAVIAYSGTVAMGRSGILYFERGKQEVGAKEMARIRSRAIEEGKAFVSRLRRK
;
A
#
# COMPACT_ATOMS: atom_id res chain seq x y z
N MET A 1 -15.67 0.15 -23.40
CA MET A 1 -15.38 1.53 -22.94
C MET A 1 -15.82 1.66 -21.48
N MET A 2 -14.90 1.81 -20.54
CA MET A 2 -15.27 2.10 -19.15
C MET A 2 -15.65 3.57 -19.06
N GLY A 3 -16.91 3.85 -18.76
CA GLY A 3 -17.42 5.22 -18.71
C GLY A 3 -16.86 5.99 -17.52
N LEU A 4 -16.75 7.32 -17.66
CA LEU A 4 -16.39 8.27 -16.60
C LEU A 4 -17.05 7.98 -15.24
N ARG A 5 -18.23 7.35 -15.23
CA ARG A 5 -18.96 6.90 -14.03
C ARG A 5 -18.15 6.00 -13.09
N ASN A 6 -17.35 5.05 -13.60
CA ASN A 6 -16.59 4.15 -12.73
C ASN A 6 -15.42 4.87 -12.06
N LEU A 7 -14.70 5.73 -12.81
CA LEU A 7 -13.62 6.54 -12.25
C LEU A 7 -14.16 7.53 -11.20
N TYR A 8 -15.33 8.12 -11.46
CA TYR A 8 -16.01 8.99 -10.49
C TYR A 8 -16.45 8.24 -9.23
N LYS A 9 -16.92 6.99 -9.36
CA LYS A 9 -17.25 6.13 -8.21
C LYS A 9 -16.01 5.82 -7.37
N VAL A 10 -14.91 5.38 -7.99
CA VAL A 10 -13.63 5.15 -7.29
C VAL A 10 -13.18 6.41 -6.56
N PHE A 11 -13.20 7.56 -7.24
CA PHE A 11 -12.81 8.82 -6.66
C PHE A 11 -13.68 9.19 -5.44
N ARG A 12 -15.01 8.99 -5.54
CA ARG A 12 -15.94 9.28 -4.46
C ARG A 12 -15.73 8.35 -3.26
N GLU A 13 -15.53 7.06 -3.50
CA GLU A 13 -15.26 6.06 -2.45
C GLU A 13 -13.95 6.37 -1.74
N THR A 14 -12.86 6.59 -2.49
CA THR A 14 -11.56 6.96 -1.93
C THR A 14 -11.64 8.28 -1.15
N ARG A 15 -12.38 9.27 -1.64
CA ARG A 15 -12.59 10.54 -0.93
C ARG A 15 -13.39 10.37 0.36
N ASN A 16 -14.37 9.47 0.39
CA ASN A 16 -15.14 9.19 1.60
C ASN A 16 -14.27 8.46 2.63
N ALA A 17 -13.56 7.40 2.23
CA ALA A 17 -12.60 6.71 3.10
C ALA A 17 -11.49 7.64 3.60
N ALA A 18 -11.02 8.56 2.75
CA ALA A 18 -10.05 9.57 3.15
C ALA A 18 -10.62 10.59 4.15
N ARG A 19 -11.94 10.74 4.30
CA ARG A 19 -12.53 11.67 5.29
C ARG A 19 -12.59 11.06 6.69
N GLU A 20 -12.50 9.75 6.79
CA GLU A 20 -12.53 9.04 8.07
C GLU A 20 -11.15 9.11 8.76
N GLN A 21 -11.16 9.08 10.09
CA GLN A 21 -9.96 8.98 10.91
C GLN A 21 -10.08 7.74 11.78
N ALA A 22 -9.24 6.74 11.51
CA ALA A 22 -9.15 5.59 12.39
C ALA A 22 -8.44 6.03 13.65
N THR A 23 -8.94 5.63 14.82
CA THR A 23 -8.34 5.98 16.11
C THR A 23 -7.60 4.79 16.70
N LEU A 24 -6.33 4.99 17.06
CA LEU A 24 -5.44 4.01 17.66
C LEU A 24 -5.20 4.31 19.13
N ALA A 25 -5.45 3.31 19.97
CA ALA A 25 -5.08 3.31 21.38
C ALA A 25 -3.97 2.31 21.67
N VAL A 26 -3.03 2.70 22.55
CA VAL A 26 -2.00 1.82 23.09
C VAL A 26 -2.20 1.69 24.60
N THR A 27 -2.54 0.49 25.06
CA THR A 27 -2.86 0.20 26.47
C THR A 27 -1.81 -0.73 27.12
N GLY A 28 -1.81 -0.81 28.45
CA GLY A 28 -0.92 -1.64 29.26
C GLY A 28 -0.05 -0.82 30.21
N ASP A 29 0.27 -1.38 31.37
CA ASP A 29 0.92 -0.68 32.49
C ASP A 29 2.45 -0.69 32.43
N SER A 30 3.03 -1.21 31.34
CA SER A 30 4.49 -1.27 31.18
C SER A 30 5.08 0.06 30.67
N PRO A 31 6.33 0.41 31.04
CA PRO A 31 7.06 1.54 30.44
C PRO A 31 7.10 1.45 28.91
N ARG A 32 7.17 0.22 28.39
CA ARG A 32 7.16 -0.07 26.96
C ARG A 32 5.87 0.30 26.27
N ALA A 33 4.73 0.20 26.96
CA ALA A 33 3.46 0.64 26.42
C ALA A 33 3.41 2.18 26.26
N ALA A 34 4.02 2.92 27.19
CA ALA A 34 4.14 4.37 27.09
C ALA A 34 5.09 4.80 25.96
N GLU A 35 6.21 4.09 25.80
CA GLU A 35 7.14 4.28 24.68
C GLU A 35 6.45 4.07 23.32
N VAL A 36 5.76 2.93 23.14
CA VAL A 36 5.02 2.62 21.91
C VAL A 36 3.92 3.64 21.63
N ALA A 37 3.21 4.10 22.66
CA ALA A 37 2.20 5.16 22.51
C ALA A 37 2.82 6.45 22.00
N SER A 38 3.97 6.86 22.56
CA SER A 38 4.71 8.06 22.14
C SER A 38 5.21 7.95 20.71
N LEU A 39 5.85 6.83 20.36
CA LEU A 39 6.37 6.57 19.01
C LEU A 39 5.27 6.59 17.94
N LEU A 40 4.08 6.08 18.27
CA LEU A 40 2.95 6.06 17.36
C LEU A 40 2.14 7.35 17.38
N GLY A 41 2.30 8.21 18.38
CA GLY A 41 1.40 9.34 18.65
C GLY A 41 -0.01 8.89 19.04
N ALA A 42 -0.13 7.71 19.66
CA ALA A 42 -1.40 7.06 19.99
C ALA A 42 -1.92 7.47 21.37
N GLN A 43 -3.24 7.49 21.53
CA GLN A 43 -3.86 7.71 22.83
C GLN A 43 -3.66 6.51 23.76
N ARG A 44 -3.71 6.73 25.07
CA ARG A 44 -3.59 5.64 26.07
C ARG A 44 -4.96 5.06 26.47
N GLY A 45 -6.03 5.84 26.33
CA GLY A 45 -7.39 5.41 26.60
C GLY A 45 -8.00 4.65 25.43
N VAL A 46 -8.73 3.57 25.72
CA VAL A 46 -9.38 2.73 24.69
C VAL A 46 -10.72 3.27 24.21
N ARG A 47 -11.29 4.29 24.90
CA ARG A 47 -12.61 4.82 24.60
C ARG A 47 -12.63 5.43 23.19
N GLY A 48 -13.48 4.89 22.31
CA GLY A 48 -13.60 5.33 20.93
C GLY A 48 -12.46 4.89 20.01
N ALA A 49 -11.52 4.06 20.49
CA ALA A 49 -10.46 3.53 19.66
C ALA A 49 -10.98 2.39 18.77
N GLU A 50 -10.69 2.48 17.48
CA GLU A 50 -11.05 1.46 16.49
C GLU A 50 -9.93 0.43 16.32
N VAL A 51 -8.69 0.82 16.62
CA VAL A 51 -7.52 -0.04 16.75
C VAL A 51 -7.01 0.04 18.19
N ILE A 52 -6.83 -1.11 18.82
CA ILE A 52 -6.34 -1.23 20.19
C ILE A 52 -5.09 -2.11 20.17
N LEU A 53 -3.97 -1.56 20.63
CA LEU A 53 -2.71 -2.25 20.81
C LEU A 53 -2.43 -2.42 22.30
N SER A 54 -2.62 -3.63 22.81
CA SER A 54 -2.33 -3.96 24.21
C SER A 54 -0.88 -4.41 24.34
N VAL A 55 -0.04 -3.62 25.03
CA VAL A 55 1.39 -3.86 25.14
C VAL A 55 1.74 -4.38 26.54
N SER A 56 2.42 -5.52 26.58
CA SER A 56 2.92 -6.20 27.77
C SER A 56 4.41 -6.52 27.62
N GLU A 57 5.06 -6.97 28.70
CA GLU A 57 6.46 -7.41 28.63
C GLU A 57 6.68 -8.57 27.64
N GLY A 58 5.67 -9.44 27.48
CA GLY A 58 5.72 -10.58 26.56
C GLY A 58 5.43 -10.25 25.09
N GLY A 59 5.08 -9.00 24.76
CA GLY A 59 4.71 -8.60 23.41
C GLY A 59 3.44 -7.74 23.36
N ALA A 60 2.97 -7.47 22.15
CA ALA A 60 1.74 -6.73 21.91
C ALA A 60 0.62 -7.64 21.41
N ASN A 61 -0.62 -7.25 21.66
CA ASN A 61 -1.80 -7.87 21.08
C ASN A 61 -2.63 -6.79 20.38
N ILE A 62 -3.04 -7.04 19.15
CA ILE A 62 -3.88 -6.11 18.37
C ILE A 62 -5.33 -6.59 18.36
N SER A 63 -6.25 -5.66 18.58
CA SER A 63 -7.70 -5.90 18.58
C SER A 63 -8.47 -4.62 18.23
N GLY A 64 -9.79 -4.72 18.12
CA GLY A 64 -10.66 -3.59 17.81
C GLY A 64 -11.54 -3.85 16.60
N LYS A 65 -12.37 -2.86 16.25
CA LYS A 65 -13.31 -2.95 15.13
C LYS A 65 -12.60 -3.02 13.78
N ALA A 66 -11.44 -2.39 13.67
CA ALA A 66 -10.67 -2.29 12.44
C ALA A 66 -9.77 -3.51 12.15
N VAL A 67 -9.79 -4.54 13.01
CA VAL A 67 -8.86 -5.68 12.97
C VAL A 67 -9.58 -6.92 12.42
N GLU A 68 -9.13 -7.45 11.29
CA GLU A 68 -9.73 -8.67 10.69
C GLU A 68 -9.32 -9.96 11.43
N GLY A 69 -8.17 -9.94 12.11
CA GLY A 69 -7.65 -11.08 12.86
C GLY A 69 -6.90 -10.64 14.10
N PRO A 70 -7.52 -10.67 15.30
CA PRO A 70 -6.82 -10.34 16.53
C PRO A 70 -5.67 -11.32 16.74
N GLY A 71 -4.51 -10.80 17.12
CA GLY A 71 -3.30 -11.60 17.15
C GLY A 71 -2.17 -10.97 17.93
N ARG A 72 -1.25 -11.84 18.37
CA ARG A 72 -0.03 -11.44 19.06
C ARG A 72 0.99 -10.90 18.07
N ILE A 73 1.45 -9.69 18.33
CA ILE A 73 2.55 -9.03 17.64
C ILE A 73 3.80 -9.14 18.52
N PRO A 74 4.86 -9.84 18.07
CA PRO A 74 6.13 -9.85 18.77
C PRO A 74 6.72 -8.43 18.86
N LEU A 75 7.34 -8.09 19.99
CA LEU A 75 8.06 -6.84 20.18
C LEU A 75 9.57 -7.15 20.22
N SER A 76 10.14 -7.34 19.03
CA SER A 76 11.48 -7.91 18.87
C SER A 76 12.61 -6.90 19.14
N SER A 77 12.39 -5.61 18.89
CA SER A 77 13.42 -4.57 19.07
C SER A 77 13.33 -3.85 20.41
N LYS A 78 14.50 -3.59 21.03
CA LYS A 78 14.64 -2.72 22.22
C LYS A 78 14.96 -1.26 21.87
N ASP A 79 15.31 -0.97 20.62
CA ASP A 79 15.54 0.38 20.12
C ASP A 79 14.24 0.94 19.54
N GLY A 80 13.90 2.20 19.87
CA GLY A 80 12.62 2.82 19.53
C GLY A 80 12.35 2.96 18.03
N ASN A 81 13.37 3.30 17.22
CA ASN A 81 13.19 3.41 15.77
C ASN A 81 13.05 2.03 15.13
N ALA A 82 13.93 1.10 15.49
CA ALA A 82 13.83 -0.28 15.01
C ALA A 82 12.54 -0.97 15.50
N LEU A 83 12.00 -0.56 16.66
CA LEU A 83 10.71 -1.03 17.16
C LEU A 83 9.57 -0.57 16.27
N LEU A 84 9.56 0.71 15.86
CA LEU A 84 8.54 1.23 14.96
C LEU A 84 8.62 0.58 13.58
N GLU A 85 9.82 0.41 13.01
CA GLU A 85 10.02 -0.26 11.72
C GLU A 85 9.51 -1.70 11.70
N ASP A 86 9.60 -2.39 12.84
CA ASP A 86 9.14 -3.76 13.03
C ASP A 86 7.64 -3.85 13.33
N LEU A 87 7.12 -2.91 14.14
CA LEU A 87 5.74 -2.89 14.61
C LEU A 87 4.77 -2.37 13.54
N ALA A 88 5.13 -1.31 12.82
CA ALA A 88 4.23 -0.65 11.89
C ALA A 88 3.70 -1.59 10.78
N PRO A 89 4.53 -2.42 10.11
CA PRO A 89 4.03 -3.38 9.13
C PRO A 89 3.09 -4.43 9.75
N ARG A 90 3.33 -4.85 10.99
CA ARG A 90 2.52 -5.88 11.66
C ARG A 90 1.16 -5.36 12.11
N ILE A 91 1.10 -4.10 12.57
CA ILE A 91 -0.16 -3.42 12.83
C ILE A 91 -0.97 -3.38 11.53
N VAL A 92 -0.37 -2.86 10.46
CA VAL A 92 -1.03 -2.70 9.16
C VAL A 92 -1.54 -4.01 8.58
N LEU A 93 -0.78 -5.10 8.69
CA LEU A 93 -1.18 -6.43 8.20
C LEU A 93 -2.36 -7.06 8.95
N ALA A 94 -2.68 -6.59 10.15
CA ALA A 94 -3.80 -7.10 10.94
C ALA A 94 -5.10 -6.31 10.71
N LEU A 95 -5.04 -5.20 9.98
CA LEU A 95 -6.18 -4.31 9.76
C LEU A 95 -6.93 -4.66 8.49
N ASP A 96 -8.22 -4.35 8.53
CA ASP A 96 -9.08 -4.30 7.35
C ASP A 96 -8.61 -3.18 6.40
N GLU A 97 -8.63 -3.46 5.10
CA GLU A 97 -8.18 -2.53 4.04
C GLU A 97 -8.90 -1.17 4.11
N ASP A 98 -10.15 -1.13 4.57
CA ASP A 98 -10.96 0.08 4.65
C ASP A 98 -10.41 1.09 5.67
N TYR A 99 -9.69 0.64 6.70
CA TYR A 99 -9.12 1.50 7.75
C TYR A 99 -7.71 2.01 7.44
N LEU A 100 -7.04 1.46 6.42
CA LEU A 100 -5.63 1.74 6.15
C LEU A 100 -5.37 3.23 5.90
N VAL A 101 -6.13 3.84 4.98
CA VAL A 101 -5.96 5.26 4.63
C VAL A 101 -6.26 6.15 5.84
N ALA A 102 -7.34 5.85 6.57
CA ALA A 102 -7.74 6.61 7.74
C ALA A 102 -6.68 6.55 8.87
N LEU A 103 -6.06 5.38 9.07
CA LEU A 103 -4.96 5.19 10.02
C LEU A 103 -3.71 5.99 9.61
N ALA A 104 -3.30 5.91 8.35
CA ALA A 104 -2.13 6.64 7.85
C ALA A 104 -2.29 8.16 8.00
N LYS A 105 -3.50 8.67 7.80
CA LYS A 105 -3.80 10.09 8.00
C LYS A 105 -3.62 10.51 9.46
N GLY A 106 -4.20 9.76 10.39
CA GLY A 106 -4.14 10.03 11.83
C GLY A 106 -2.76 9.80 12.45
N TYR A 107 -2.00 8.84 11.92
CA TYR A 107 -0.74 8.38 12.52
C TYR A 107 0.41 8.41 11.49
N PRO A 108 1.12 9.55 11.36
CA PRO A 108 2.27 9.71 10.47
C PRO A 108 3.30 8.56 10.52
N PRO A 109 3.66 8.01 11.70
CA PRO A 109 4.61 6.90 11.81
C PRO A 109 4.19 5.64 11.04
N LEU A 110 2.89 5.45 10.77
CA LEU A 110 2.34 4.29 10.09
C LEU A 110 2.15 4.48 8.58
N ARG A 111 2.24 5.71 8.07
CA ARG A 111 1.95 6.05 6.65
C ARG A 111 2.68 5.18 5.66
N ARG A 112 3.99 5.01 5.86
CA ARG A 112 4.82 4.26 4.93
C ARG A 112 4.45 2.78 4.93
N ALA A 113 4.21 2.19 6.10
CA ALA A 113 3.78 0.80 6.22
C ALA A 113 2.41 0.56 5.55
N VAL A 114 1.46 1.48 5.77
CA VAL A 114 0.15 1.48 5.11
C VAL A 114 0.29 1.55 3.59
N CYS A 115 1.04 2.51 3.07
CA CYS A 115 1.20 2.69 1.63
C CYS A 115 1.87 1.47 1.00
N GLU A 116 2.88 0.88 1.64
CA GLU A 116 3.50 -0.35 1.17
C GLU A 116 2.52 -1.54 1.15
N GLU A 117 1.58 -1.65 2.10
CA GLU A 117 0.55 -2.70 2.05
C GLU A 117 -0.46 -2.48 0.93
N ILE A 118 -0.95 -1.25 0.76
CA ILE A 118 -1.82 -0.87 -0.37
C ILE A 118 -1.15 -1.25 -1.71
N ILE A 119 0.15 -0.95 -1.85
CA ILE A 119 0.94 -1.30 -3.03
C ILE A 119 1.05 -2.81 -3.19
N ARG A 120 1.36 -3.56 -2.13
CA ARG A 120 1.48 -5.02 -2.18
C ARG A 120 0.18 -5.68 -2.62
N ASN A 121 -0.96 -5.25 -2.09
CA ASN A 121 -2.26 -5.83 -2.45
C ASN A 121 -2.61 -5.55 -3.92
N ASN A 122 -2.41 -4.32 -4.39
CA ASN A 122 -2.56 -3.99 -5.81
C ASN A 122 -1.58 -4.75 -6.71
N ALA A 123 -0.32 -4.90 -6.28
CA ALA A 123 0.69 -5.61 -7.06
C ALA A 123 0.38 -7.11 -7.18
N ARG A 124 -0.10 -7.75 -6.10
CA ARG A 124 -0.57 -9.14 -6.12
C ARG A 124 -1.76 -9.32 -7.07
N GLN A 125 -2.77 -8.45 -6.97
CA GLN A 125 -3.94 -8.48 -7.87
C GLN A 125 -3.53 -8.29 -9.33
N ASN A 126 -2.66 -7.31 -9.62
CA ASN A 126 -2.19 -7.05 -10.98
C ASN A 126 -1.27 -8.14 -11.51
N ALA A 127 -0.54 -8.87 -10.65
CA ALA A 127 0.22 -10.04 -11.05
C ALA A 127 -0.70 -11.17 -11.53
N VAL A 128 -1.80 -11.42 -10.80
CA VAL A 128 -2.81 -12.40 -11.18
C VAL A 128 -3.46 -12.02 -12.51
N ILE A 129 -3.92 -10.77 -12.66
CA ILE A 129 -4.49 -10.26 -13.92
C ILE A 129 -3.44 -10.32 -15.04
N GLY A 130 -2.19 -9.98 -14.74
CA GLY A 130 -1.07 -10.03 -15.68
C GLY A 130 -0.79 -11.43 -16.22
N ALA A 131 -1.01 -12.47 -15.40
CA ALA A 131 -0.86 -13.87 -15.79
C ALA A 131 -1.98 -14.35 -16.73
N LEU A 132 -3.15 -13.70 -16.73
CA LEU A 132 -4.26 -14.10 -17.57
C LEU A 132 -3.99 -13.77 -19.06
N PRO A 133 -4.27 -14.72 -19.98
CA PRO A 133 -4.08 -14.54 -21.41
C PRO A 133 -5.26 -13.78 -22.04
N ILE A 134 -5.68 -12.67 -21.44
CA ILE A 134 -6.82 -11.86 -21.90
C ILE A 134 -6.29 -10.56 -22.54
N PRO A 135 -6.37 -10.40 -23.87
CA PRO A 135 -6.00 -9.15 -24.54
C PRO A 135 -7.05 -8.08 -24.30
N GLY A 136 -6.66 -6.92 -23.75
CA GLY A 136 -7.45 -5.68 -23.77
C GLY A 136 -8.69 -5.60 -22.87
N ALA A 137 -9.30 -6.71 -22.46
CA ALA A 137 -10.56 -6.69 -21.69
C ALA A 137 -10.41 -6.16 -20.25
N ASP A 138 -9.21 -6.27 -19.66
CA ASP A 138 -8.96 -5.93 -18.24
C ASP A 138 -8.41 -4.51 -18.05
N MET A 139 -8.13 -3.81 -19.15
CA MET A 139 -7.40 -2.53 -19.14
C MET A 139 -8.11 -1.46 -18.31
N PRO A 140 -9.44 -1.26 -18.39
CA PRO A 140 -10.06 -0.18 -17.65
C PRO A 140 -10.17 -0.46 -16.14
N VAL A 141 -10.44 -1.70 -15.74
CA VAL A 141 -10.48 -2.10 -14.33
C VAL A 141 -9.09 -1.98 -13.71
N MET A 142 -8.06 -2.43 -14.42
CA MET A 142 -6.67 -2.31 -13.98
C MET A 142 -6.24 -0.84 -13.86
N THR A 143 -6.61 0.03 -14.81
CA THR A 143 -6.36 1.47 -14.70
C THR A 143 -7.09 2.10 -13.52
N ALA A 144 -8.35 1.72 -13.25
CA ALA A 144 -9.09 2.21 -12.11
C ALA A 144 -8.47 1.78 -10.77
N ASN A 145 -7.96 0.54 -10.68
CA ASN A 145 -7.27 0.05 -9.49
C ASN A 145 -5.94 0.78 -9.27
N GLN A 146 -5.16 1.01 -10.34
CA GLN A 146 -3.94 1.82 -10.27
C GLN A 146 -4.24 3.26 -9.84
N ALA A 147 -5.32 3.85 -10.36
CA ALA A 147 -5.78 5.16 -9.94
C ALA A 147 -6.16 5.18 -8.45
N ARG A 148 -6.93 4.19 -7.99
CA ARG A 148 -7.30 4.04 -6.57
C ARG A 148 -6.06 3.94 -5.68
N MET A 149 -5.08 3.12 -6.05
CA MET A 149 -3.83 2.96 -5.32
C MET A 149 -3.11 4.30 -5.13
N VAL A 150 -2.94 5.07 -6.21
CA VAL A 150 -2.29 6.38 -6.19
C VAL A 150 -3.07 7.38 -5.33
N LEU A 151 -4.39 7.40 -5.45
CA LEU A 151 -5.25 8.28 -4.64
C LEU A 151 -5.20 7.92 -3.16
N ASN A 152 -5.20 6.63 -2.81
CA ASN A 152 -5.06 6.19 -1.43
C ASN A 152 -3.70 6.59 -0.85
N ILE A 153 -2.61 6.48 -1.63
CA ILE A 153 -1.28 6.96 -1.22
C ILE A 153 -1.33 8.48 -1.00
N ALA A 154 -1.87 9.25 -1.95
CA ALA A 154 -1.98 10.71 -1.81
C ALA A 154 -2.78 11.10 -0.55
N ALA A 155 -3.91 10.43 -0.32
CA ALA A 155 -4.74 10.64 0.87
C ALA A 155 -4.00 10.30 2.17
N ALA A 156 -3.21 9.23 2.20
CA ALA A 156 -2.39 8.84 3.34
C ALA A 156 -1.35 9.92 3.70
N TYR A 157 -0.86 10.67 2.71
CA TYR A 157 0.03 11.83 2.89
C TYR A 157 -0.71 13.15 3.14
N GLY A 158 -2.05 13.12 3.25
CA GLY A 158 -2.86 14.29 3.58
C GLY A 158 -3.16 15.20 2.39
N GLU A 159 -2.90 14.76 1.15
CA GLU A 159 -3.22 15.53 -0.04
C GLU A 159 -4.73 15.62 -0.26
N GLU A 160 -5.20 16.79 -0.67
CA GLU A 160 -6.58 16.97 -1.08
C GLU A 160 -6.84 16.19 -2.36
N LEU A 161 -7.75 15.22 -2.26
CA LEU A 161 -8.24 14.48 -3.41
C LEU A 161 -9.23 15.36 -4.19
N SER A 162 -8.70 16.18 -5.09
CA SER A 162 -9.47 16.83 -6.15
C SER A 162 -9.32 16.07 -7.47
N MET A 163 -10.29 16.19 -8.37
CA MET A 163 -10.23 15.49 -9.67
C MET A 163 -9.05 15.98 -10.51
N ASP A 164 -8.64 17.24 -10.36
CA ASP A 164 -7.52 17.82 -11.09
C ASP A 164 -6.18 17.35 -10.53
N ARG A 165 -6.03 17.27 -9.19
CA ARG A 165 -4.87 16.66 -8.55
C ARG A 165 -4.74 15.17 -8.86
N ALA A 166 -5.87 14.45 -8.88
CA ALA A 166 -5.92 13.06 -9.29
C ALA A 166 -5.39 12.88 -10.72
N ARG A 167 -5.81 13.74 -11.66
CA ARG A 167 -5.36 13.72 -13.06
C ARG A 167 -3.88 14.07 -13.19
N GLU A 168 -3.41 15.08 -12.48
CA GLU A 168 -2.00 15.47 -12.45
C GLU A 168 -1.11 14.32 -11.96
N LEU A 169 -1.46 13.73 -10.81
CA LEU A 169 -0.76 12.58 -10.23
C LEU A 169 -0.78 11.36 -11.16
N LEU A 170 -1.94 11.05 -11.75
CA LEU A 170 -2.06 9.98 -12.73
C LEU A 170 -1.27 10.29 -14.00
N GLY A 171 -1.19 11.54 -14.43
CA GLY A 171 -0.42 11.98 -15.60
C GLY A 171 1.08 11.80 -15.39
N VAL A 172 1.61 12.24 -14.25
CA VAL A 172 3.04 12.08 -13.88
C VAL A 172 3.40 10.61 -13.81
N LEU A 173 2.57 9.79 -13.15
CA LEU A 173 2.80 8.36 -13.05
C LEU A 173 2.57 7.64 -14.40
N ALA A 174 1.58 8.04 -15.20
CA ALA A 174 1.36 7.47 -16.53
C ALA A 174 2.50 7.82 -17.49
N ALA A 175 3.07 9.03 -17.44
CA ALA A 175 4.22 9.41 -18.26
C ALA A 175 5.46 8.58 -17.88
N GLY A 176 5.68 8.32 -16.58
CA GLY A 176 6.80 7.50 -16.09
C GLY A 176 6.70 5.99 -16.39
N PHE A 177 5.47 5.47 -16.52
CA PHE A 177 5.21 4.01 -16.60
C PHE A 177 4.47 3.53 -17.88
N GLY A 178 3.84 4.43 -18.64
CA GLY A 178 2.92 4.16 -19.75
C GLY A 178 3.57 3.65 -21.02
N LEU A 179 4.77 4.12 -21.37
CA LEU A 179 5.47 3.69 -22.59
C LEU A 179 5.91 2.21 -22.57
N ARG A 180 5.93 1.55 -21.40
CA ARG A 180 6.33 0.13 -21.24
C ARG A 180 5.15 -0.84 -21.06
N ALA A 181 3.91 -0.34 -21.03
CA ALA A 181 2.73 -1.20 -21.02
C ALA A 181 2.51 -1.90 -22.36
N LEU A 182 2.97 -1.29 -23.45
CA LEU A 182 2.92 -1.82 -24.80
C LEU A 182 3.90 -2.99 -25.00
N SER A 183 5.11 -2.92 -24.45
CA SER A 183 6.08 -4.02 -24.49
C SER A 183 5.66 -5.24 -23.67
N ARG A 184 4.78 -5.07 -22.67
CA ARG A 184 4.17 -6.18 -21.91
C ARG A 184 3.18 -7.01 -22.72
N GLN A 185 2.42 -6.40 -23.62
CA GLN A 185 1.48 -7.15 -24.45
C GLN A 185 2.21 -8.09 -25.43
N ALA A 186 3.43 -7.74 -25.86
CA ALA A 186 4.27 -8.59 -26.70
C ALA A 186 4.75 -9.86 -25.99
N VAL A 187 5.06 -9.81 -24.69
CA VAL A 187 5.53 -10.98 -23.92
C VAL A 187 4.41 -12.02 -23.69
N LYS A 188 3.14 -11.60 -23.68
CA LYS A 188 1.98 -12.49 -23.55
C LYS A 188 1.79 -13.44 -24.75
N LEU A 189 2.42 -13.17 -25.89
CA LEU A 189 2.35 -14.00 -27.10
C LEU A 189 3.32 -15.19 -27.09
N VAL A 190 4.15 -15.34 -26.04
CA VAL A 190 5.10 -16.46 -25.91
C VAL A 190 4.43 -17.65 -25.21
N PRO A 191 4.17 -18.78 -25.90
CA PRO A 191 3.33 -19.87 -25.40
C PRO A 191 3.95 -20.68 -24.26
N VAL A 192 5.25 -20.54 -23.97
CA VAL A 192 5.94 -21.26 -22.89
C VAL A 192 6.60 -20.25 -21.94
N GLY A 193 5.86 -19.79 -20.92
CA GLY A 193 6.37 -18.90 -19.86
C GLY A 193 5.95 -17.43 -19.93
N GLY A 194 5.22 -17.02 -20.99
CA GLY A 194 4.72 -15.65 -21.15
C GLY A 194 3.84 -15.18 -19.99
N TRP A 195 3.05 -16.06 -19.37
CA TRP A 195 2.19 -15.75 -18.23
C TRP A 195 2.98 -15.38 -16.96
N ALA A 196 4.04 -16.14 -16.64
CA ALA A 196 4.86 -15.92 -15.45
C ALA A 196 5.67 -14.63 -15.59
N ALA A 197 6.28 -14.42 -16.76
CA ALA A 197 6.95 -13.17 -17.08
C ALA A 197 5.98 -11.98 -17.00
N SER A 198 4.77 -12.13 -17.55
CA SER A 198 3.75 -11.07 -17.50
C SER A 198 3.31 -10.74 -16.07
N ALA A 199 3.15 -11.75 -15.21
CA ALA A 199 2.85 -11.57 -13.79
C ALA A 199 3.98 -10.81 -13.06
N VAL A 200 5.25 -11.17 -13.28
CA VAL A 200 6.40 -10.47 -12.70
C VAL A 200 6.43 -9.01 -13.16
N ILE A 201 6.21 -8.73 -14.45
CA ILE A 201 6.25 -7.36 -14.96
C ILE A 201 5.06 -6.55 -14.42
N ALA A 202 3.86 -7.13 -14.32
CA ALA A 202 2.70 -6.45 -13.75
C ALA A 202 2.87 -6.15 -12.25
N TYR A 203 3.39 -7.11 -11.47
CA TYR A 203 3.73 -6.91 -10.06
C TYR A 203 4.75 -5.78 -9.91
N SER A 204 5.90 -5.92 -10.58
CA SER A 204 7.03 -5.00 -10.43
C SER A 204 6.72 -3.59 -10.93
N GLY A 205 5.92 -3.46 -11.98
CA GLY A 205 5.43 -2.17 -12.46
C GLY A 205 4.55 -1.46 -11.43
N THR A 206 3.67 -2.21 -10.75
CA THR A 206 2.80 -1.67 -9.69
C THR A 206 3.62 -1.22 -8.48
N VAL A 207 4.55 -2.06 -8.00
CA VAL A 207 5.43 -1.73 -6.88
C VAL A 207 6.30 -0.52 -7.20
N ALA A 208 6.87 -0.46 -8.39
CA ALA A 208 7.71 0.67 -8.78
C ALA A 208 6.90 1.98 -8.84
N MET A 209 5.69 1.95 -9.40
CA MET A 209 4.80 3.11 -9.44
C MET A 209 4.42 3.59 -8.04
N GLY A 210 3.96 2.68 -7.18
CA GLY A 210 3.55 3.03 -5.82
C GLY A 210 4.69 3.58 -4.98
N ARG A 211 5.87 2.94 -5.00
CA ARG A 211 7.04 3.40 -4.24
C ARG A 211 7.59 4.72 -4.73
N SER A 212 7.50 4.99 -6.03
CA SER A 212 7.80 6.33 -6.55
C SER A 212 6.78 7.36 -6.07
N GLY A 213 5.50 7.00 -5.99
CA GLY A 213 4.47 7.85 -5.38
C GLY A 213 4.74 8.18 -3.91
N ILE A 214 5.12 7.17 -3.11
CA ILE A 214 5.55 7.37 -1.72
C ILE A 214 6.69 8.39 -1.63
N LEU A 215 7.79 8.16 -2.37
CA LEU A 215 8.95 9.06 -2.34
C LEU A 215 8.63 10.47 -2.84
N TYR A 216 7.76 10.57 -3.83
CA TYR A 216 7.28 11.86 -4.33
C TYR A 216 6.62 12.66 -3.21
N PHE A 217 5.71 12.07 -2.43
CA PHE A 217 5.06 12.78 -1.33
C PHE A 217 5.99 13.02 -0.13
N GLU A 218 6.83 12.05 0.25
CA GLU A 218 7.80 12.20 1.34
C GLU A 218 8.81 13.33 1.10
N ARG A 219 9.12 13.63 -0.17
CA ARG A 219 10.07 14.67 -0.56
C ARG A 219 9.41 16.00 -0.96
N GLY A 220 8.14 16.19 -0.63
CA GLY A 220 7.43 17.42 -0.97
C GLY A 220 7.24 17.61 -2.47
N LYS A 221 6.81 16.55 -3.17
CA LYS A 221 6.42 16.53 -4.59
C LYS A 221 7.58 16.60 -5.58
N GLN A 222 8.75 16.10 -5.16
CA GLN A 222 9.92 15.97 -6.01
C GLN A 222 9.95 14.61 -6.72
N GLU A 223 10.24 14.61 -8.01
CA GLU A 223 10.33 13.37 -8.79
C GLU A 223 11.53 12.50 -8.40
N VAL A 224 11.37 11.19 -8.56
CA VAL A 224 12.43 10.22 -8.30
C VAL A 224 13.43 10.24 -9.46
N GLY A 225 14.69 10.55 -9.17
CA GLY A 225 15.76 10.56 -10.17
C GLY A 225 16.01 9.18 -10.81
N ALA A 226 16.56 9.18 -12.02
CA ALA A 226 16.71 7.97 -12.85
C ALA A 226 17.45 6.81 -12.16
N LYS A 227 18.53 7.10 -11.42
CA LYS A 227 19.31 6.08 -10.69
C LYS A 227 18.50 5.39 -9.58
N GLU A 228 17.69 6.16 -8.87
CA GLU A 228 16.84 5.63 -7.81
C GLU A 228 15.65 4.85 -8.39
N MET A 229 15.03 5.37 -9.45
CA MET A 229 14.00 4.66 -10.20
C MET A 229 14.51 3.29 -10.69
N ALA A 230 15.75 3.21 -11.19
CA ALA A 230 16.37 1.95 -11.58
C ALA A 230 16.48 0.97 -10.39
N ARG A 231 16.93 1.44 -9.22
CA ARG A 231 17.01 0.63 -7.99
C ARG A 231 15.64 0.12 -7.54
N ILE A 232 14.62 0.98 -7.57
CA ILE A 232 13.24 0.61 -7.22
C ILE A 232 12.74 -0.50 -8.15
N ARG A 233 12.97 -0.36 -9.46
CA ARG A 233 12.56 -1.36 -10.46
C ARG A 233 13.26 -2.69 -10.28
N SER A 234 14.57 -2.69 -10.06
CA SER A 234 15.34 -3.92 -9.85
C SER A 234 14.82 -4.69 -8.63
N ARG A 235 14.61 -4.00 -7.49
CA ARG A 235 14.02 -4.62 -6.29
C ARG A 235 12.60 -5.13 -6.54
N ALA A 236 11.78 -4.35 -7.23
CA ALA A 236 10.41 -4.74 -7.56
C ALA A 236 10.34 -5.99 -8.47
N ILE A 237 11.29 -6.15 -9.39
CA ILE A 237 11.40 -7.36 -10.23
C ILE A 237 11.74 -8.58 -9.39
N GLU A 238 12.72 -8.47 -8.47
CA GLU A 238 13.09 -9.58 -7.58
C GLU A 238 11.92 -9.98 -6.67
N GLU A 239 11.19 -9.02 -6.11
CA GLU A 239 9.97 -9.30 -5.34
C GLU A 239 8.90 -9.99 -6.19
N GLY A 240 8.71 -9.53 -7.44
CA GLY A 240 7.77 -10.15 -8.38
C GLY A 240 8.13 -11.59 -8.71
N LYS A 241 9.42 -11.88 -8.96
CA LYS A 241 9.92 -13.25 -9.17
C LYS A 241 9.67 -14.12 -7.94
N ALA A 242 9.94 -13.61 -6.74
CA ALA A 242 9.72 -14.32 -5.48
C ALA A 242 8.22 -14.54 -5.19
N PHE A 243 7.33 -13.67 -5.64
CA PHE A 243 5.89 -13.86 -5.56
C PHE A 243 5.44 -14.99 -6.51
N VAL A 244 5.84 -14.93 -7.78
CA VAL A 244 5.47 -15.94 -8.79
C VAL A 244 6.04 -17.32 -8.44
N SER A 245 7.27 -17.40 -7.92
CA SER A 245 7.87 -18.67 -7.50
C SER A 245 7.09 -19.32 -6.35
N ARG A 246 6.55 -18.54 -5.41
CA ARG A 246 5.69 -19.04 -4.33
C ARG A 246 4.34 -19.53 -4.84
N LEU A 247 3.74 -18.86 -5.82
CA LEU A 247 2.51 -19.32 -6.46
C LEU A 247 2.68 -20.66 -7.18
N ARG A 248 3.84 -20.92 -7.78
CA ARG A 248 4.14 -22.19 -8.47
C ARG A 248 4.36 -23.38 -7.54
N ARG A 249 4.61 -23.14 -6.24
CA ARG A 249 4.87 -24.18 -5.24
C ARG A 249 3.63 -24.60 -4.46
N LYS A 250 2.53 -23.86 -4.59
CA LYS A 250 1.21 -24.19 -4.04
C LYS A 250 0.40 -24.91 -5.11
#